data_AF-Q9CFP5-F1
#
_entry.id   AF-Q9CFP5-F1
#
_cell.length_a   1.000
_cell.length_b   1.000
_cell.length_c   1.000
_cell.angle_alpha   90.00
_cell.angle_beta   90.00
_cell.angle_gamma   90.00
#
_symmetry.space_group_name_H-M   'P 1'
#
loop_
_entity.id
_entity.type
_entity.pdbx_description
1 polymer ?
#
loop_
_entity_poly.entity_id
_entity_poly.type
_entity_poly.pdbx_seq_one_letter_code
_entity_poly.pdbx_strand_id
1 'polypeptide(L)'
;MARPTKQGIDYYPKDVKAKYDTKFKYVESKNTVIARLVIYELWDLIYAENGYFLKFDNIQRVLFLGDLPINDEQLTDILDSCFEIGLFEKGLFDKYQILTSESIQKRYMEAVGRRAKVPIISSYFLLPKNSYRNINLVNDYINSINDDNNSINDNINPQSKVKESKVNKSKVKENREKENKTNNQEIFSRFFELFSNFNKKNISKRAMALQVFLDLPQFQKDCIVKSAENYIQDYINNHSDDLDGNYSVNPYEFLDNVMFMNYQEEVKADTGYDEDLGF
;
A
#
# COMPACT_ATOMS: atom_id res chain seq x y z
N MET A 1 5.77 -24.14 -15.49
CA MET A 1 4.85 -23.02 -15.18
C MET A 1 5.28 -21.82 -16.00
N ALA A 2 4.35 -21.15 -16.69
CA ALA A 2 4.68 -19.91 -17.39
C ALA A 2 5.12 -18.86 -16.36
N ARG A 3 6.26 -18.18 -16.60
CA ARG A 3 6.73 -17.11 -15.72
C ARG A 3 5.71 -15.96 -15.80
N PRO A 4 5.19 -15.44 -14.68
CA PRO A 4 4.37 -14.25 -14.69
C PRO A 4 5.08 -13.13 -15.47
N THR A 5 4.36 -12.47 -16.37
CA THR A 5 4.93 -11.40 -17.18
C THR A 5 5.18 -10.19 -16.29
N LYS A 6 6.45 -9.75 -16.18
CA LYS A 6 6.82 -8.56 -15.40
C LYS A 6 6.14 -7.33 -15.99
N GLN A 7 5.33 -6.63 -15.19
CA GLN A 7 4.61 -5.43 -15.64
C GLN A 7 5.54 -4.22 -15.75
N GLY A 8 6.37 -3.95 -14.74
CA GLY A 8 7.41 -2.92 -14.79
C GLY A 8 8.55 -3.22 -15.77
N ILE A 9 9.57 -2.36 -15.76
CA ILE A 9 10.76 -2.41 -16.61
C ILE A 9 12.02 -2.27 -15.74
N ASP A 10 13.11 -2.93 -16.16
CA ASP A 10 14.40 -2.87 -15.44
C ASP A 10 15.20 -1.61 -15.76
N TYR A 11 14.83 -0.91 -16.83
CA TYR A 11 15.51 0.29 -17.31
C TYR A 11 14.53 1.19 -18.06
N TYR A 12 14.64 2.50 -17.84
CA TYR A 12 13.90 3.51 -18.60
C TYR A 12 14.85 4.61 -19.10
N PRO A 13 14.56 5.23 -20.26
CA PRO A 13 15.38 6.32 -20.76
C PRO A 13 15.16 7.59 -19.93
N LYS A 14 16.22 8.04 -19.26
CA LYS A 14 16.25 9.29 -18.50
C LYS A 14 17.08 10.34 -19.26
N ASP A 15 16.49 11.49 -19.54
CA ASP A 15 17.21 12.59 -20.20
C ASP A 15 18.36 13.07 -19.30
N VAL A 16 19.57 13.14 -19.85
CA VAL A 16 20.75 13.67 -19.16
C VAL A 16 20.58 15.16 -18.78
N LYS A 17 19.69 15.88 -19.47
CA LYS A 17 19.30 17.26 -19.19
C LYS A 17 18.05 17.38 -18.33
N ALA A 18 17.47 16.28 -17.82
CA ALA A 18 16.25 16.32 -17.01
C ALA A 18 16.34 17.28 -15.81
N LYS A 19 17.51 17.40 -15.18
CA LYS A 19 17.75 18.35 -14.07
C LYS A 19 17.62 19.83 -14.46
N TYR A 20 17.64 20.16 -15.75
CA TYR A 20 17.46 21.51 -16.26
C TYR A 20 16.02 21.77 -16.72
N ASP A 21 15.17 20.74 -16.72
CA ASP A 21 13.76 20.87 -17.05
C ASP A 21 13.07 21.83 -16.09
N THR A 22 12.14 22.62 -16.63
CA THR A 22 11.45 23.67 -15.87
C THR A 22 10.66 23.08 -14.70
N LYS A 23 10.08 21.88 -14.83
CA LYS A 23 9.33 21.23 -13.75
C LYS A 23 10.24 20.82 -12.60
N PHE A 24 11.41 20.24 -12.90
CA PHE A 24 12.40 19.90 -11.87
C PHE A 24 12.88 21.15 -11.14
N LYS A 25 13.27 22.20 -11.89
CA LYS A 25 13.71 23.46 -11.29
C LYS A 25 12.61 24.14 -10.47
N TYR A 26 11.36 24.06 -10.92
CA TYR A 26 10.22 24.60 -10.20
C TYR A 26 10.07 23.92 -8.83
N VAL A 27 10.00 22.58 -8.81
CA VAL A 27 9.87 21.83 -7.56
C VAL A 27 11.06 22.09 -6.64
N GLU A 28 12.28 22.08 -7.16
CA GLU A 28 13.49 22.40 -6.38
C GLU A 28 13.48 23.83 -5.81
N SER A 29 12.90 24.79 -6.52
CA SER A 29 12.86 26.19 -6.07
C SER A 29 11.87 26.44 -4.92
N LYS A 30 10.79 25.65 -4.84
CA LYS A 30 9.85 25.66 -3.70
C LYS A 30 10.31 24.81 -2.53
N ASN A 31 11.22 23.88 -2.78
CA ASN A 31 11.73 22.94 -1.80
C ASN A 31 13.25 23.11 -1.69
N THR A 32 13.97 22.04 -1.32
CA THR A 32 15.43 22.00 -1.43
C THR A 32 15.85 21.09 -2.58
N VAL A 33 17.16 21.04 -2.86
CA VAL A 33 17.73 20.16 -3.90
C VAL A 33 17.40 18.68 -3.68
N ILE A 34 17.03 18.28 -2.45
CA ILE A 34 16.58 16.91 -2.13
C ILE A 34 15.34 16.50 -2.93
N ALA A 35 14.51 17.47 -3.36
CA ALA A 35 13.32 17.18 -4.14
C ALA A 35 13.65 16.50 -5.48
N ARG A 36 14.82 16.80 -6.05
CA ARG A 36 15.29 16.11 -7.25
C ARG A 36 15.51 14.61 -7.01
N LEU A 37 16.12 14.27 -5.88
CA LEU A 37 16.34 12.88 -5.48
C LEU A 37 14.99 12.18 -5.33
N VAL A 38 14.07 12.78 -4.58
CA VAL A 38 12.71 12.26 -4.38
C VAL A 38 11.99 11.99 -5.70
N ILE A 39 12.02 12.94 -6.65
CA ILE A 39 11.39 12.74 -7.96
C ILE A 39 12.01 11.55 -8.71
N TYR A 40 13.33 11.39 -8.67
CA TYR A 40 14.00 10.27 -9.34
C TYR A 40 13.66 8.94 -8.69
N GLU A 41 13.66 8.84 -7.36
CA GLU A 41 13.29 7.62 -6.65
C GLU A 41 11.82 7.24 -6.90
N LEU A 42 10.91 8.22 -6.95
CA LEU A 42 9.51 7.99 -7.36
C LEU A 42 9.42 7.48 -8.79
N TRP A 43 10.20 8.03 -9.73
CA TRP A 43 10.23 7.54 -11.10
C TRP A 43 10.76 6.11 -11.18
N ASP A 44 11.82 5.81 -10.46
CA ASP A 44 12.42 4.46 -10.41
C ASP A 44 11.38 3.45 -9.91
N LEU A 45 10.65 3.75 -8.83
CA LEU A 45 9.55 2.92 -8.33
C LEU A 45 8.40 2.75 -9.34
N ILE A 46 7.96 3.85 -9.96
CA ILE A 46 6.91 3.82 -10.99
C ILE A 46 7.28 2.85 -12.11
N TYR A 47 8.49 2.95 -12.65
CA TYR A 47 8.92 2.11 -13.77
C TYR A 47 9.21 0.68 -13.34
N ALA A 48 9.78 0.46 -12.15
CA ALA A 48 10.15 -0.86 -11.66
C ALA A 48 8.94 -1.74 -11.31
N GLU A 49 7.89 -1.15 -10.71
CA GLU A 49 6.71 -1.88 -10.24
C GLU A 49 5.68 -2.08 -11.35
N ASN A 50 4.85 -1.06 -11.62
CA ASN A 50 3.72 -1.15 -12.54
C ASN A 50 4.01 -0.54 -13.91
N GLY A 51 5.15 0.14 -14.06
CA GLY A 51 5.66 0.65 -15.32
C GLY A 51 5.16 2.05 -15.69
N TYR A 52 3.87 2.33 -15.50
CA TYR A 52 3.24 3.59 -15.94
C TYR A 52 2.53 4.35 -14.82
N PHE A 53 2.45 3.77 -13.63
CA PHE A 53 1.96 4.41 -12.42
C PHE A 53 2.64 3.78 -11.20
N LEU A 54 2.52 4.41 -10.05
CA LEU A 54 2.85 3.84 -8.75
C LEU A 54 1.63 3.96 -7.85
N LYS A 55 1.24 2.86 -7.20
CA LYS A 55 0.26 2.94 -6.11
C LYS A 55 0.98 3.58 -4.93
N PHE A 56 0.56 4.77 -4.53
CA PHE A 56 1.24 5.57 -3.52
C PHE A 56 0.28 5.88 -2.37
N ASP A 57 -0.17 4.82 -1.70
CA ASP A 57 -0.96 4.92 -0.48
C ASP A 57 -0.06 5.08 0.76
N ASN A 58 -0.66 5.16 1.95
CA ASN A 58 0.08 5.35 3.20
C ASN A 58 1.16 4.28 3.43
N ILE A 59 0.97 3.04 2.96
CA ILE A 59 1.98 1.98 3.15
C ILE A 59 3.19 2.30 2.26
N GLN A 60 2.96 2.52 0.97
CA GLN A 60 4.04 2.86 0.05
C GLN A 60 4.75 4.16 0.48
N ARG A 61 4.00 5.13 0.99
CA ARG A 61 4.53 6.39 1.51
C ARG A 61 5.51 6.17 2.67
N VAL A 62 5.14 5.33 3.64
CA VAL A 62 6.01 4.99 4.78
C VAL A 62 7.26 4.24 4.33
N LEU A 63 7.12 3.28 3.41
CA LEU A 63 8.27 2.55 2.86
C LEU A 63 9.22 3.50 2.13
N PHE A 64 8.68 4.38 1.30
CA PHE A 64 9.43 5.39 0.56
C PHE A 64 10.20 6.35 1.46
N LEU A 65 9.60 6.78 2.57
CA LEU A 65 10.27 7.63 3.56
C LEU A 65 11.39 6.90 4.30
N GLY A 66 11.27 5.59 4.51
CA GLY A 66 12.27 4.79 5.21
C GLY A 66 13.65 4.79 4.54
N ASP A 67 13.68 4.99 3.22
CA ASP A 67 14.90 4.96 2.41
C ASP A 67 15.51 6.36 2.17
N LEU A 68 14.87 7.42 2.66
CA LEU A 68 15.23 8.80 2.31
C LEU A 68 15.50 9.68 3.54
N PRO A 69 16.43 10.65 3.43
CA PRO A 69 16.72 11.58 4.52
C PRO A 69 15.73 12.76 4.55
N ILE A 70 14.42 12.46 4.50
CA ILE A 70 13.34 13.46 4.58
C ILE A 70 12.23 12.98 5.51
N ASN A 71 11.45 13.91 6.04
CA ASN A 71 10.26 13.58 6.82
C ASN A 71 8.96 13.64 5.97
N ASP A 72 7.83 13.27 6.59
CA ASP A 72 6.53 13.23 5.92
C ASP A 72 6.04 14.61 5.43
N GLU A 73 6.31 15.67 6.20
CA GLU A 73 5.96 17.06 5.85
C GLU A 73 6.70 17.50 4.59
N GLN A 74 8.02 17.28 4.54
CA GLN A 74 8.84 17.56 3.36
C GLN A 74 8.38 16.76 2.13
N LEU A 75 7.99 15.49 2.31
CA LEU A 75 7.43 14.70 1.21
C LEU A 75 6.10 15.29 0.72
N THR A 76 5.26 15.77 1.64
CA THR A 76 3.99 16.45 1.31
C THR A 76 4.26 17.68 0.45
N ASP A 77 5.14 18.58 0.89
CA ASP A 77 5.47 19.83 0.18
C ASP A 77 6.05 19.57 -1.22
N ILE A 78 6.88 18.53 -1.35
CA ILE A 78 7.46 18.11 -2.63
C ILE A 78 6.36 17.57 -3.56
N LEU A 79 5.47 16.70 -3.07
CA LEU A 79 4.38 16.16 -3.88
C LEU A 79 3.40 17.27 -4.31
N ASP A 80 3.04 18.19 -3.41
CA ASP A 80 2.18 19.33 -3.73
C ASP A 80 2.79 20.20 -4.83
N SER A 81 4.10 20.49 -4.74
CA SER A 81 4.83 21.20 -5.79
C SER A 81 4.85 20.42 -7.12
N CYS A 82 4.96 19.09 -7.06
CA CYS A 82 4.90 18.23 -8.24
C CYS A 82 3.49 18.25 -8.89
N PHE A 83 2.43 18.27 -8.10
CA PHE A 83 1.06 18.39 -8.60
C PHE A 83 0.80 19.76 -9.21
N GLU A 84 1.24 20.84 -8.56
CA GLU A 84 1.06 22.22 -9.03
C GLU A 84 1.66 22.47 -10.43
N ILE A 85 2.86 21.92 -10.70
CA ILE A 85 3.53 22.04 -12.00
C ILE A 85 3.15 20.93 -13.00
N GLY A 86 2.24 20.02 -12.61
CA GLY A 86 1.79 18.89 -13.43
C GLY A 86 2.91 17.89 -13.75
N LEU A 87 3.84 17.66 -12.82
CA LEU A 87 4.80 16.56 -12.88
C LEU A 87 4.10 15.22 -12.62
N PHE A 88 3.10 15.25 -11.73
CA PHE A 88 2.12 14.18 -11.51
C PHE A 88 0.70 14.71 -11.72
N GLU A 89 -0.21 13.81 -12.11
CA GLU A 89 -1.63 14.13 -12.29
C GLU A 89 -2.36 14.04 -10.94
N LYS A 90 -2.81 15.19 -10.44
CA LYS A 90 -3.41 15.31 -9.11
C LYS A 90 -4.75 14.58 -9.00
N GLY A 91 -5.58 14.60 -10.03
CA GLY A 91 -6.92 13.98 -10.00
C GLY A 91 -6.87 12.46 -9.78
N LEU A 92 -5.88 11.78 -10.38
CA LEU A 92 -5.63 10.36 -10.23
C LEU A 92 -5.01 10.04 -8.87
N PHE A 93 -4.16 10.94 -8.34
CA PHE A 93 -3.69 10.80 -6.98
C PHE A 93 -4.84 10.94 -5.97
N ASP A 94 -5.63 12.02 -6.05
CA ASP A 94 -6.77 12.26 -5.17
C ASP A 94 -7.78 11.09 -5.22
N LYS A 95 -8.09 10.58 -6.42
CA LYS A 95 -9.12 9.56 -6.62
C LYS A 95 -8.64 8.13 -6.35
N TYR A 96 -7.43 7.78 -6.75
CA TYR A 96 -6.93 6.41 -6.74
C TYR A 96 -5.67 6.22 -5.91
N GLN A 97 -5.09 7.28 -5.35
CA GLN A 97 -3.82 7.26 -4.62
C GLN A 97 -2.71 6.67 -5.49
N ILE A 98 -2.58 7.17 -6.73
CA ILE A 98 -1.53 6.78 -7.65
C ILE A 98 -0.73 7.98 -8.15
N LEU A 99 0.56 7.78 -8.37
CA LEU A 99 1.44 8.74 -9.03
C LEU A 99 1.63 8.32 -10.49
N THR A 100 1.27 9.21 -11.42
CA THR A 100 1.46 9.03 -12.86
C THR A 100 1.38 10.40 -13.57
N SER A 101 1.76 10.45 -14.84
CA SER A 101 1.53 11.59 -15.72
C SER A 101 1.61 11.16 -17.18
N GLU A 102 1.14 11.99 -18.11
CA GLU A 102 1.24 11.68 -19.54
C GLU A 102 2.68 11.39 -19.99
N SER A 103 3.66 12.13 -19.48
CA SER A 103 5.06 11.96 -19.89
C SER A 103 5.64 10.64 -19.39
N ILE A 104 5.26 10.22 -18.18
CA ILE A 104 5.60 8.91 -17.62
C ILE A 104 4.98 7.79 -18.47
N GLN A 105 3.69 7.90 -18.76
CA GLN A 105 2.99 6.90 -19.56
C GLN A 105 3.55 6.81 -21.00
N LYS A 106 3.85 7.95 -21.65
CA LYS A 106 4.46 7.97 -23.00
C LYS A 106 5.78 7.21 -23.02
N ARG A 107 6.65 7.51 -22.06
CA ARG A 107 7.95 6.87 -21.93
C ARG A 107 7.84 5.36 -21.68
N TYR A 108 6.94 4.95 -20.80
CA TYR A 108 6.69 3.53 -20.56
C TYR A 108 6.22 2.83 -21.84
N MET A 109 5.23 3.39 -22.53
CA MET A 109 4.67 2.80 -23.74
C MET A 109 5.70 2.67 -24.87
N GLU A 110 6.62 3.63 -25.00
CA GLU A 110 7.76 3.54 -25.91
C GLU A 110 8.70 2.39 -25.51
N ALA A 111 9.05 2.27 -24.22
CA ALA A 111 9.92 1.22 -23.70
C ALA A 111 9.33 -0.18 -23.89
N VAL A 112 8.01 -0.34 -23.75
CA VAL A 112 7.32 -1.63 -23.88
C VAL A 112 6.74 -1.89 -25.26
N GLY A 113 7.06 -1.09 -26.28
CA GLY A 113 6.46 -1.20 -27.62
C GLY A 113 6.66 -2.56 -28.30
N ARG A 114 7.64 -3.36 -27.88
CA ARG A 114 7.89 -4.73 -28.38
C ARG A 114 7.09 -5.82 -27.65
N ARG A 115 6.44 -5.51 -26.52
CA ARG A 115 5.59 -6.46 -25.80
C ARG A 115 4.31 -6.70 -26.60
N ALA A 116 3.92 -7.95 -26.77
CA ALA A 116 2.73 -8.33 -27.54
C ALA A 116 1.44 -7.76 -26.94
N LYS A 117 1.32 -7.75 -25.61
CA LYS A 117 0.20 -7.18 -24.85
C LYS A 117 0.72 -6.50 -23.60
N VAL A 118 0.13 -5.36 -23.27
CA VAL A 118 0.43 -4.57 -22.07
C VAL A 118 -0.89 -4.29 -21.36
N PRO A 119 -1.12 -4.86 -20.16
CA PRO A 119 -2.33 -4.58 -19.40
C PRO A 119 -2.32 -3.13 -18.91
N ILE A 120 -3.35 -2.38 -19.28
CA ILE A 120 -3.51 -0.98 -18.90
C ILE A 120 -4.86 -0.80 -18.23
N ILE A 121 -4.83 -0.28 -17.01
CA ILE A 121 -6.02 0.06 -16.26
C ILE A 121 -6.64 1.30 -16.91
N SER A 122 -7.83 1.15 -17.49
CA SER A 122 -8.42 2.20 -18.33
C SER A 122 -8.70 3.49 -17.57
N SER A 123 -8.91 3.42 -16.26
CA SER A 123 -9.22 4.58 -15.42
C SER A 123 -7.98 5.41 -15.05
N TYR A 124 -6.78 4.83 -15.19
CA TYR A 124 -5.49 5.45 -14.89
C TYR A 124 -4.79 5.99 -16.15
N PHE A 125 -5.23 5.56 -17.33
CA PHE A 125 -4.56 5.87 -18.59
C PHE A 125 -4.96 7.24 -19.13
N LEU A 126 -3.96 8.11 -19.30
CA LEU A 126 -4.11 9.50 -19.71
C LEU A 126 -3.90 9.71 -21.22
N LEU A 127 -3.28 8.74 -21.90
CA LEU A 127 -2.96 8.87 -23.33
C LEU A 127 -4.14 8.47 -24.22
N PRO A 128 -4.19 8.96 -25.47
CA PRO A 128 -5.20 8.51 -26.42
C PRO A 128 -5.10 7.00 -26.65
N LYS A 129 -6.19 6.27 -26.38
CA LYS A 129 -6.23 4.80 -26.40
C LYS A 129 -5.83 4.18 -27.74
N ASN A 130 -6.05 4.90 -28.84
CA ASN A 130 -5.75 4.41 -30.20
C ASN A 130 -4.29 4.63 -30.63
N SER A 131 -3.45 5.26 -29.79
CA SER A 131 -2.07 5.58 -30.14
C SER A 131 -1.11 4.39 -30.07
N TYR A 132 -1.50 3.29 -29.42
CA TYR A 132 -0.62 2.14 -29.18
C TYR A 132 -1.32 0.82 -29.46
N ARG A 133 -0.71 -0.02 -30.31
CA ARG A 133 -1.32 -1.26 -30.82
C ARG A 133 -1.31 -2.43 -29.83
N ASN A 134 -0.47 -2.37 -28.80
CA ASN A 134 -0.25 -3.45 -27.84
C ASN A 134 -0.97 -3.23 -26.50
N ILE A 135 -1.80 -2.20 -26.38
CA ILE A 135 -2.59 -1.96 -25.17
C ILE A 135 -3.70 -3.01 -25.05
N ASN A 136 -3.81 -3.60 -23.86
CA ASN A 136 -4.96 -4.39 -23.43
C ASN A 136 -5.63 -3.67 -22.26
N LEU A 137 -6.78 -3.04 -22.51
CA LEU A 137 -7.50 -2.29 -21.47
C LEU A 137 -8.17 -3.25 -20.49
N VAL A 138 -7.88 -3.08 -19.21
CA VAL A 138 -8.50 -3.80 -18.10
C VAL A 138 -9.31 -2.84 -17.23
N ASN A 139 -10.41 -3.33 -16.66
CA ASN A 139 -11.22 -2.57 -15.70
C ASN A 139 -10.64 -2.72 -14.29
N ASP A 140 -10.82 -1.70 -13.44
CA ASP A 140 -10.34 -1.63 -12.05
C ASP A 140 -10.74 -2.82 -11.17
N TYR A 141 -11.73 -3.62 -11.58
CA TYR A 141 -12.34 -4.68 -10.80
C TYR A 141 -11.82 -6.10 -11.07
N ILE A 142 -10.80 -6.28 -11.91
CA ILE A 142 -10.31 -7.64 -12.21
C ILE A 142 -8.78 -7.65 -12.17
N ASN A 143 -8.23 -8.09 -11.05
CA ASN A 143 -7.18 -9.11 -11.06
C ASN A 143 -6.99 -9.72 -9.67
N SER A 144 -7.81 -10.74 -9.38
CA SER A 144 -7.28 -11.99 -8.86
C SER A 144 -7.70 -13.08 -9.85
N ILE A 145 -6.72 -13.56 -10.61
CA ILE A 145 -6.63 -14.90 -11.23
C ILE A 145 -7.77 -15.31 -12.17
N ASN A 146 -7.47 -15.40 -13.47
CA ASN A 146 -7.49 -16.71 -14.12
C ASN A 146 -6.70 -16.75 -15.43
N ASP A 147 -5.83 -17.75 -15.50
CA ASP A 147 -5.24 -18.30 -16.72
C ASP A 147 -6.33 -18.85 -17.64
N ASP A 148 -6.02 -18.79 -18.94
CA ASP A 148 -6.63 -19.52 -20.07
C ASP A 148 -8.17 -19.59 -20.13
N ASN A 149 -8.75 -18.85 -21.08
CA ASN A 149 -9.39 -19.53 -22.21
C ASN A 149 -9.67 -18.60 -23.40
N ASN A 150 -9.57 -19.24 -24.55
CA ASN A 150 -9.69 -18.71 -25.90
C ASN A 150 -11.12 -18.21 -26.22
N SER A 151 -11.20 -17.48 -27.34
CA SER A 151 -12.36 -16.92 -28.03
C SER A 151 -13.75 -17.45 -27.68
N ILE A 152 -14.74 -16.54 -27.64
CA ILE A 152 -15.96 -16.62 -28.46
C ILE A 152 -16.52 -15.20 -28.63
N ASN A 153 -16.48 -14.75 -29.87
CA ASN A 153 -17.40 -13.76 -30.42
C ASN A 153 -18.78 -14.40 -30.44
N ASP A 154 -19.81 -13.76 -29.90
CA ASP A 154 -21.12 -13.73 -30.55
C ASP A 154 -22.01 -12.62 -29.97
N ASN A 155 -22.24 -11.66 -30.84
CA ASN A 155 -23.45 -10.87 -31.07
C ASN A 155 -24.72 -11.47 -30.43
N ILE A 156 -25.45 -10.69 -29.64
CA ILE A 156 -26.93 -10.59 -29.64
C ILE A 156 -27.32 -9.37 -28.79
N ASN A 157 -27.72 -8.31 -29.50
CA ASN A 157 -28.66 -7.30 -29.00
C ASN A 157 -30.03 -7.98 -28.80
N PRO A 158 -30.77 -7.68 -27.71
CA PRO A 158 -32.03 -7.00 -27.94
C PRO A 158 -32.35 -5.93 -26.88
N GLN A 159 -32.52 -4.73 -27.38
CA GLN A 159 -33.29 -3.63 -26.82
C GLN A 159 -34.66 -4.10 -26.28
N SER A 160 -34.95 -3.79 -25.01
CA SER A 160 -36.32 -3.47 -24.57
C SER A 160 -36.32 -2.56 -23.34
N LYS A 161 -37.44 -1.86 -23.17
CA LYS A 161 -37.65 -0.55 -22.57
C LYS A 161 -38.15 -0.63 -21.11
N VAL A 162 -37.56 0.21 -20.24
CA VAL A 162 -38.13 0.94 -19.06
C VAL A 162 -38.77 0.17 -17.87
N LYS A 163 -38.22 0.29 -16.64
CA LYS A 163 -38.69 1.14 -15.52
C LYS A 163 -37.97 0.85 -14.18
N GLU A 164 -37.91 1.90 -13.39
CA GLU A 164 -37.07 2.19 -12.21
C GLU A 164 -37.18 1.24 -11.02
N SER A 165 -36.09 1.21 -10.25
CA SER A 165 -36.00 1.37 -8.77
C SER A 165 -35.10 0.32 -8.10
N LYS A 166 -33.87 0.72 -7.74
CA LYS A 166 -33.02 0.10 -6.69
C LYS A 166 -31.70 0.89 -6.52
N VAL A 167 -31.78 2.10 -5.96
CA VAL A 167 -30.59 2.96 -5.69
C VAL A 167 -30.07 2.84 -4.23
N ASN A 168 -30.76 2.12 -3.33
CA ASN A 168 -30.43 2.17 -1.89
C ASN A 168 -29.72 0.93 -1.29
N LYS A 169 -29.22 -0.02 -2.09
CA LYS A 169 -28.45 -1.18 -1.55
C LYS A 169 -26.93 -1.13 -1.84
N SER A 170 -26.47 -0.38 -2.85
CA SER A 170 -25.04 -0.30 -3.19
C SER A 170 -24.25 0.61 -2.25
N LYS A 171 -24.82 1.75 -1.81
CA LYS A 171 -24.17 2.69 -0.88
C LYS A 171 -23.85 2.09 0.49
N VAL A 172 -24.70 1.20 1.02
CA VAL A 172 -24.49 0.59 2.35
C VAL A 172 -23.33 -0.41 2.33
N LYS A 173 -23.14 -1.14 1.23
CA LYS A 173 -22.05 -2.12 1.10
C LYS A 173 -20.69 -1.44 0.91
N GLU A 174 -20.66 -0.38 0.09
CA GLU A 174 -19.47 0.43 -0.14
C GLU A 174 -19.03 1.19 1.12
N ASN A 175 -19.97 1.68 1.93
CA ASN A 175 -19.65 2.31 3.22
C ASN A 175 -19.10 1.30 4.24
N ARG A 176 -19.67 0.10 4.35
CA ARG A 176 -19.16 -0.95 5.26
C ARG A 176 -17.76 -1.44 4.88
N GLU A 177 -17.47 -1.57 3.58
CA GLU A 177 -16.14 -1.98 3.11
C GLU A 177 -15.09 -0.88 3.35
N LYS A 178 -15.47 0.40 3.22
CA LYS A 178 -14.60 1.54 3.57
C LYS A 178 -14.38 1.63 5.09
N GLU A 179 -15.43 1.52 5.90
CA GLU A 179 -15.36 1.51 7.38
C GLU A 179 -14.47 0.38 7.90
N ASN A 180 -14.65 -0.85 7.39
CA ASN A 180 -13.83 -1.99 7.80
C ASN A 180 -12.36 -1.83 7.39
N LYS A 181 -12.08 -1.21 6.23
CA LYS A 181 -10.72 -0.94 5.78
C LYS A 181 -10.03 0.10 6.66
N THR A 182 -10.74 1.16 7.04
CA THR A 182 -10.25 2.17 7.98
C THR A 182 -10.02 1.57 9.37
N ASN A 183 -10.95 0.77 9.88
CA ASN A 183 -10.82 0.10 11.18
C ASN A 183 -9.60 -0.85 11.22
N ASN A 184 -9.39 -1.66 10.18
CA ASN A 184 -8.24 -2.56 10.12
C ASN A 184 -6.89 -1.82 10.08
N GLN A 185 -6.84 -0.65 9.45
CA GLN A 185 -5.64 0.19 9.44
C GLN A 185 -5.34 0.78 10.82
N GLU A 186 -6.37 1.21 11.55
CA GLU A 186 -6.24 1.71 12.92
C GLU A 186 -5.79 0.59 13.88
N ILE A 187 -6.40 -0.60 13.78
CA ILE A 187 -6.04 -1.77 14.59
C ILE A 187 -4.56 -2.13 14.38
N PHE A 188 -4.13 -2.28 13.13
CA PHE A 188 -2.74 -2.64 12.84
C PHE A 188 -1.75 -1.57 13.30
N SER A 189 -2.07 -0.29 13.09
CA SER A 189 -1.18 0.80 13.50
C SER A 189 -0.97 0.79 15.01
N ARG A 190 -2.05 0.70 15.79
CA ARG A 190 -1.98 0.59 17.25
C ARG A 190 -1.21 -0.65 17.70
N PHE A 191 -1.52 -1.81 17.12
CA PHE A 191 -0.82 -3.06 17.40
C PHE A 191 0.69 -2.92 17.19
N PHE A 192 1.08 -2.39 16.04
CA PHE A 192 2.50 -2.31 15.67
C PHE A 192 3.24 -1.26 16.50
N GLU A 193 2.59 -0.13 16.80
CA GLU A 193 3.15 0.90 17.67
C GLU A 193 3.56 0.36 19.04
N LEU A 194 2.76 -0.53 19.63
CA LEU A 194 3.09 -1.20 20.89
C LEU A 194 4.44 -1.91 20.79
N PHE A 195 4.63 -2.76 19.78
CA PHE A 195 5.88 -3.50 19.59
C PHE A 195 7.07 -2.61 19.20
N SER A 196 6.87 -1.57 18.39
CA SER A 196 7.95 -0.66 18.00
C SER A 196 8.39 0.26 19.13
N ASN A 197 7.45 0.66 19.99
CA ASN A 197 7.75 1.42 21.20
C ASN A 197 8.41 0.55 22.25
N PHE A 198 7.99 -0.72 22.36
CA PHE A 198 8.61 -1.68 23.27
C PHE A 198 10.05 -1.98 22.88
N ASN A 199 10.32 -2.23 21.59
CA ASN A 199 11.70 -2.31 21.10
C ASN A 199 11.83 -1.78 19.67
N LYS A 200 12.70 -0.77 19.47
CA LYS A 200 12.90 -0.10 18.17
C LYS A 200 13.35 -1.03 17.05
N LYS A 201 14.01 -2.16 17.35
CA LYS A 201 14.40 -3.16 16.33
C LYS A 201 13.19 -3.69 15.54
N ASN A 202 12.01 -3.67 16.17
CA ASN A 202 10.77 -4.18 15.61
C ASN A 202 10.26 -3.34 14.44
N ILE A 203 10.73 -2.10 14.24
CA ILE A 203 10.40 -1.26 13.09
C ILE A 203 10.64 -2.01 11.77
N SER A 204 11.76 -2.74 11.68
CA SER A 204 12.12 -3.56 10.50
C SER A 204 11.15 -4.71 10.20
N LYS A 205 10.28 -5.07 11.14
CA LYS A 205 9.31 -6.17 11.03
C LYS A 205 7.93 -5.72 10.56
N ARG A 206 7.72 -4.42 10.30
CA ARG A 206 6.40 -3.85 9.94
C ARG A 206 5.79 -4.50 8.72
N ALA A 207 6.54 -4.61 7.63
CA ALA A 207 6.02 -5.16 6.37
C ALA A 207 5.57 -6.62 6.53
N MET A 208 6.38 -7.44 7.21
CA MET A 208 6.08 -8.85 7.47
C MET A 208 4.86 -8.99 8.40
N ALA A 209 4.80 -8.23 9.49
CA ALA A 209 3.67 -8.24 10.41
C ALA A 209 2.36 -7.80 9.72
N LEU A 210 2.42 -6.79 8.85
CA LEU A 210 1.26 -6.31 8.10
C LEU A 210 0.73 -7.36 7.13
N GLN A 211 1.63 -8.09 6.45
CA GLN A 211 1.24 -9.14 5.52
C GLN A 211 0.42 -10.22 6.25
N VAL A 212 0.93 -10.72 7.38
CA VAL A 212 0.21 -11.70 8.20
C VAL A 212 -1.09 -11.11 8.71
N PHE A 213 -1.07 -9.88 9.26
CA PHE A 213 -2.27 -9.22 9.78
C PHE A 213 -3.38 -9.15 8.73
N LEU A 214 -3.08 -8.78 7.48
CA LEU A 214 -4.09 -8.65 6.43
C LEU A 214 -4.80 -9.96 6.13
N ASP A 215 -4.10 -11.09 6.23
CA ASP A 215 -4.63 -12.44 6.00
C ASP A 215 -5.47 -12.98 7.17
N LEU A 216 -5.42 -12.34 8.36
CA LEU A 216 -6.21 -12.77 9.51
C LEU A 216 -7.71 -12.52 9.33
N PRO A 217 -8.58 -13.46 9.76
CA PRO A 217 -10.01 -13.23 9.90
C PRO A 217 -10.33 -12.01 10.78
N GLN A 218 -11.42 -11.30 10.47
CA GLN A 218 -11.78 -10.05 11.16
C GLN A 218 -11.88 -10.21 12.68
N PHE A 219 -12.53 -11.28 13.16
CA PHE A 219 -12.67 -11.53 14.61
C PHE A 219 -11.33 -11.71 15.33
N GLN A 220 -10.27 -12.11 14.62
CA GLN A 220 -8.92 -12.21 15.18
C GLN A 220 -8.26 -10.84 15.22
N LYS A 221 -8.46 -10.00 14.19
CA LYS A 221 -7.94 -8.63 14.15
C LYS A 221 -8.42 -7.79 15.34
N ASP A 222 -9.68 -7.96 15.71
CA ASP A 222 -10.32 -7.16 16.75
C ASP A 222 -9.69 -7.37 18.15
N CYS A 223 -9.02 -8.50 18.42
CA CYS A 223 -8.38 -8.78 19.72
C CYS A 223 -6.85 -8.52 19.75
N ILE A 224 -6.20 -8.35 18.60
CA ILE A 224 -4.73 -8.31 18.49
C ILE A 224 -4.08 -7.19 19.31
N VAL A 225 -4.69 -6.01 19.38
CA VAL A 225 -4.14 -4.88 20.15
C VAL A 225 -4.11 -5.22 21.64
N LYS A 226 -5.24 -5.72 22.18
CA LYS A 226 -5.32 -6.10 23.60
C LYS A 226 -4.37 -7.25 23.92
N SER A 227 -4.29 -8.24 23.02
CA SER A 227 -3.35 -9.35 23.17
C SER A 227 -1.88 -8.90 23.17
N ALA A 228 -1.53 -7.92 22.35
CA ALA A 228 -0.18 -7.35 22.33
C ALA A 228 0.15 -6.60 23.63
N GLU A 229 -0.79 -5.81 24.16
CA GLU A 229 -0.62 -5.14 25.46
C GLU A 229 -0.38 -6.17 26.56
N ASN A 230 -1.22 -7.20 26.63
CA ASN A 230 -1.12 -8.26 27.63
C ASN A 230 0.20 -9.04 27.50
N TYR A 231 0.64 -9.37 26.29
CA TYR A 231 1.93 -10.00 26.05
C TYR A 231 3.10 -9.16 26.54
N ILE A 232 3.12 -7.86 26.21
CA ILE A 232 4.22 -6.97 26.60
C ILE A 232 4.26 -6.83 28.13
N GLN A 233 3.10 -6.70 28.78
CA GLN A 233 3.03 -6.65 30.25
C GLN A 233 3.51 -7.96 30.89
N ASP A 234 3.05 -9.11 30.41
CA ASP A 234 3.51 -10.42 30.88
C ASP A 234 5.03 -10.59 30.70
N TYR A 235 5.56 -10.19 29.54
CA TYR A 235 6.99 -10.24 29.27
C TYR A 235 7.78 -9.41 30.29
N ILE A 236 7.37 -8.16 30.53
CA ILE A 236 8.03 -7.25 31.48
C ILE A 236 7.99 -7.82 32.90
N ASN A 237 6.85 -8.38 33.31
CA ASN A 237 6.69 -8.98 34.65
C ASN A 237 7.62 -10.19 34.85
N ASN A 238 7.83 -10.99 33.80
CA ASN A 238 8.63 -12.21 33.87
C ASN A 238 10.13 -11.98 33.56
N HIS A 239 10.50 -10.83 32.99
CA HIS A 239 11.87 -10.51 32.54
C HIS A 239 12.31 -9.15 33.08
N SER A 240 12.42 -9.04 34.41
CA SER A 240 12.85 -7.80 35.08
C SER A 240 14.22 -7.26 34.65
N ASP A 241 15.07 -8.10 34.05
CA ASP A 241 16.39 -7.77 33.51
C ASP A 241 16.36 -7.32 32.03
N ASP A 242 15.23 -7.42 31.34
CA ASP A 242 15.06 -7.03 29.93
C ASP A 242 13.79 -6.18 29.70
N LEU A 243 13.71 -5.05 30.41
CA LEU A 243 12.58 -4.11 30.30
C LEU A 243 12.40 -3.50 28.90
N ASP A 244 13.47 -3.49 28.09
CA ASP A 244 13.46 -3.00 26.70
C ASP A 244 13.11 -4.11 25.67
N GLY A 245 12.77 -5.32 26.13
CA GLY A 245 12.31 -6.41 25.27
C GLY A 245 13.32 -6.84 24.22
N ASN A 246 14.62 -6.80 24.51
CA ASN A 246 15.69 -7.21 23.59
C ASN A 246 15.59 -8.68 23.20
N TYR A 247 14.98 -9.53 24.02
CA TYR A 247 14.72 -10.94 23.71
C TYR A 247 13.23 -11.25 23.46
N SER A 248 12.38 -10.23 23.48
CA SER A 248 10.95 -10.37 23.19
C SER A 248 10.70 -10.83 21.75
N VAL A 249 9.56 -11.51 21.58
CA VAL A 249 9.03 -11.91 20.28
C VAL A 249 8.70 -10.65 19.49
N ASN A 250 9.04 -10.65 18.20
CA ASN A 250 8.79 -9.51 17.34
C ASN A 250 7.34 -9.55 16.81
N PRO A 251 6.77 -8.41 16.32
CA PRO A 251 5.36 -8.35 15.94
C PRO A 251 4.98 -9.27 14.77
N TYR A 252 5.93 -9.62 13.89
CA TYR A 252 5.66 -10.59 12.83
C TYR A 252 5.49 -11.99 13.42
N GLU A 253 6.45 -12.46 14.21
CA GLU A 253 6.39 -13.77 14.85
C GLU A 253 5.20 -13.90 15.81
N PHE A 254 4.81 -12.81 16.47
CA PHE A 254 3.64 -12.76 17.35
C PHE A 254 2.34 -13.05 16.58
N LEU A 255 2.23 -12.57 15.34
CA LEU A 255 1.08 -12.81 14.48
C LEU A 255 1.18 -14.14 13.74
N ASP A 256 2.34 -14.45 13.15
CA ASP A 256 2.56 -15.63 12.30
C ASP A 256 2.39 -16.93 13.09
N ASN A 257 2.87 -16.94 14.34
CA ASN A 257 2.69 -18.07 15.26
C ASN A 257 1.37 -18.01 16.04
N VAL A 258 0.49 -17.04 15.74
CA VAL A 258 -0.82 -16.90 16.37
C VAL A 258 -0.73 -16.76 17.90
N MET A 259 0.38 -16.22 18.42
CA MET A 259 0.62 -16.07 19.86
C MET A 259 -0.43 -15.21 20.56
N PHE A 260 -1.00 -14.24 19.84
CA PHE A 260 -2.03 -13.34 20.35
C PHE A 260 -3.27 -14.07 20.93
N MET A 261 -3.53 -15.32 20.53
CA MET A 261 -4.61 -16.12 21.10
C MET A 261 -4.35 -16.54 22.55
N ASN A 262 -3.10 -16.59 22.99
CA ASN A 262 -2.75 -16.95 24.37
C ASN A 262 -2.85 -15.76 25.33
N TYR A 263 -3.00 -14.54 24.82
CA TYR A 263 -2.97 -13.30 25.60
C TYR A 263 -4.28 -12.52 25.53
N GLN A 264 -5.41 -13.19 25.27
CA GLN A 264 -6.71 -12.52 25.11
C GLN A 264 -7.24 -11.91 26.43
N GLU A 265 -6.84 -12.45 27.57
CA GLU A 265 -7.21 -11.97 28.91
C GLU A 265 -5.99 -11.32 29.59
N GLU A 266 -6.25 -10.37 30.52
CA GLU A 266 -5.17 -9.76 31.30
C GLU A 266 -4.49 -10.81 32.16
N VAL A 267 -3.16 -10.88 32.08
CA VAL A 267 -2.38 -11.70 32.99
C VAL A 267 -2.46 -11.02 34.36
N LYS A 268 -3.24 -11.63 35.27
CA LYS A 268 -3.20 -11.26 36.68
C LYS A 268 -1.77 -11.49 37.15
N ALA A 269 -1.13 -10.46 37.69
CA ALA A 269 0.13 -10.64 38.39
C ALA A 269 -0.07 -11.78 39.40
N ASP A 270 0.80 -12.79 39.36
CA ASP A 270 0.82 -13.84 40.36
C ASP A 270 1.29 -13.18 41.67
N THR A 271 0.33 -12.59 42.37
CA THR A 271 0.54 -11.95 43.67
C THR A 271 0.77 -13.00 44.76
N GLY A 272 0.69 -14.29 44.41
CA GLY A 272 0.61 -15.40 45.36
C GLY A 272 -0.68 -15.40 46.17
N TYR A 273 -1.65 -14.54 45.81
CA TYR A 273 -2.90 -14.35 46.55
C TYR A 273 -4.03 -15.06 45.83
N ASP A 274 -4.54 -16.14 46.44
CA ASP A 274 -5.69 -16.89 45.95
C ASP A 274 -6.94 -16.42 46.70
N GLU A 275 -7.87 -15.77 45.99
CA GLU A 275 -9.14 -15.25 46.56
C GLU A 275 -10.02 -16.34 47.17
N ASP A 276 -9.89 -17.60 46.73
CA ASP A 276 -10.63 -18.73 47.29
C ASP A 276 -9.93 -19.34 48.53
N LEU A 277 -8.63 -19.08 48.73
CA LEU A 277 -7.86 -19.55 49.90
C LEU A 277 -7.62 -18.46 50.96
N GLY A 278 -7.87 -17.19 50.66
CA GLY A 278 -7.91 -16.10 51.63
C GLY A 278 -6.56 -15.70 52.23
N PHE A 279 -5.44 -16.02 51.58
CA PHE A 279 -4.09 -15.58 51.96
C PHE A 279 -3.18 -15.40 50.74
#